data_AF-A0A8T5J128-F1
#
_entry.id   AF-A0A8T5J128-F1
#
_cell.length_a   1.000
_cell.length_b   1.000
_cell.length_c   1.000
_cell.angle_alpha   90.00
_cell.angle_beta   90.00
_cell.angle_gamma   90.00
#
_symmetry.space_group_name_H-M   'P 1'
#
loop_
_entity.id
_entity.type
_entity.pdbx_description
1 polymer ?
#
loop_
_entity_poly.entity_id
_entity_poly.type
_entity_poly.pdbx_seq_one_letter_code
_entity_poly.pdbx_strand_id
1 'polypeptide(L)' 'MEFKRKLYSRGSSFETTIPKPLLFKLDLAKKNDVIFKYDAKTDRWYVEFQSGGKNGSKISKK' A
#
# COMPACT_ATOMS: atom_id res chain seq x y z
N MET A 1 7.78 -3.09 -15.65
CA MET A 1 7.14 -1.78 -15.90
C MET A 1 7.34 -0.93 -14.66
N GLU A 2 7.79 0.31 -14.81
CA GLU A 2 8.10 1.22 -13.70
C GLU A 2 7.20 2.46 -13.76
N PHE A 3 6.77 2.96 -12.61
CA PHE A 3 5.95 4.18 -12.51
C PHE A 3 6.57 5.14 -11.50
N LYS A 4 7.01 6.30 -11.97
CA LYS A 4 7.44 7.39 -11.09
C LYS A 4 6.25 8.26 -10.68
N ARG A 5 6.11 8.57 -9.39
CA ARG A 5 5.12 9.51 -8.85
C ARG A 5 5.83 10.54 -7.98
N LYS A 6 5.29 11.76 -7.95
CA LYS A 6 5.78 12.79 -7.03
C LYS A 6 5.36 12.44 -5.61
N LEU A 7 6.23 12.73 -4.66
CA LEU A 7 5.92 12.72 -3.24
C LEU A 7 5.47 14.14 -2.87
N TYR A 8 4.36 14.24 -2.15
CA TYR A 8 3.78 15.51 -1.71
C TYR A 8 3.89 15.58 -0.19
N SER A 9 4.21 16.76 0.34
CA SER A 9 4.11 17.02 1.77
C SER A 9 2.67 17.29 2.15
N ARG A 10 2.25 16.76 3.29
CA ARG A 10 0.93 16.99 3.88
C ARG A 10 1.08 17.16 5.39
N GLY A 11 1.17 18.41 5.82
CA GLY A 11 1.51 18.74 7.22
C GLY A 11 2.89 18.21 7.58
N SER A 12 2.97 17.40 8.64
CA SER A 12 4.18 16.69 9.08
C SER A 12 4.41 15.35 8.37
N SER A 13 3.57 14.99 7.39
CA SER A 13 3.57 13.70 6.71
C SER A 13 3.83 13.84 5.21
N PHE A 14 3.93 12.69 4.53
CA PHE A 14 4.08 12.62 3.08
C PHE A 14 3.02 11.71 2.48
N GLU A 15 2.61 12.02 1.26
CA GLU A 15 1.69 11.19 0.48
C GLU A 15 2.10 11.13 -0.98
N THR A 16 1.64 10.09 -1.68
CA THR A 16 1.80 9.98 -3.13
C THR A 16 0.53 9.40 -3.74
N THR A 17 0.26 9.74 -4.99
CA THR A 17 -0.86 9.16 -5.72
C THR A 17 -0.55 7.73 -6.12
N ILE A 18 -1.42 6.79 -5.76
CA ILE A 18 -1.31 5.39 -6.20
C ILE A 18 -1.55 5.33 -7.72
N PRO A 19 -0.61 4.78 -8.51
CA PRO A 19 -0.83 4.59 -9.95
C PRO A 19 -2.09 3.76 -10.22
N LYS A 20 -2.99 4.30 -11.06
CA LYS A 20 -4.26 3.65 -11.43
C LYS A 20 -4.11 2.18 -11.88
N PRO A 21 -3.06 1.78 -12.63
CA PRO A 21 -2.88 0.37 -13.01
C PRO A 21 -2.76 -0.60 -11.82
N LEU A 22 -2.26 -0.15 -10.66
CA LEU A 22 -2.19 -0.98 -9.46
C LEU A 22 -3.57 -1.28 -8.86
N LEU A 23 -4.56 -0.43 -9.19
CA LEU A 23 -5.92 -0.52 -8.67
C LEU A 23 -6.85 -1.33 -9.57
N PHE A 24 -6.43 -1.75 -10.77
CA PHE A 24 -7.30 -2.42 -11.76
C PHE A 24 -7.92 -3.73 -11.27
N LYS A 25 -7.28 -4.40 -10.30
CA LYS A 25 -7.79 -5.64 -9.71
C LYS A 25 -8.64 -5.41 -8.45
N LEU A 26 -8.79 -4.16 -8.01
CA LEU A 26 -9.53 -3.82 -6.80
C LEU A 26 -10.94 -3.38 -7.14
N ASP A 27 -11.87 -3.77 -6.29
CA ASP A 27 -13.22 -3.22 -6.28
C ASP A 27 -13.20 -1.90 -5.51
N LEU A 28 -13.17 -0.79 -6.25
CA LEU A 28 -13.10 0.56 -5.68
C LEU A 28 -14.41 1.00 -4.98
N ALA A 29 -15.50 0.26 -5.14
CA ALA A 29 -16.73 0.50 -4.39
C ALA A 29 -16.64 -0.01 -2.94
N LYS A 30 -15.65 -0.85 -2.62
CA LYS A 30 -15.39 -1.37 -1.28
C LYS A 30 -14.29 -0.58 -0.59
N LYS A 31 -14.29 -0.66 0.74
CA LYS A 31 -13.13 -0.21 1.52
C LYS A 31 -11.94 -1.10 1.16
N ASN A 32 -10.81 -0.49 0.81
CA ASN A 32 -9.56 -1.20 0.55
C ASN A 32 -8.46 -0.52 1.38
N ASP A 33 -7.61 -1.31 1.99
CA ASP A 33 -6.44 -0.84 2.74
C ASP A 33 -5.17 -1.09 1.92
N VAL A 34 -4.17 -0.21 2.09
CA VAL A 34 -2.85 -0.32 1.46
C VAL A 34 -1.84 -0.72 2.53
N ILE A 35 -1.14 -1.84 2.32
CA ILE A 35 -0.14 -2.35 3.26
C ILE A 35 1.24 -2.13 2.66
N PHE A 36 2.11 -1.46 3.42
CA PHE A 36 3.52 -1.28 3.11
C PHE A 36 4.31 -2.33 3.88
N LYS A 37 4.94 -3.28 3.18
CA LYS A 37 5.79 -4.31 3.78
C LYS A 37 7.24 -4.05 3.44
N TYR A 38 8.08 -4.01 4.47
CA TYR A 38 9.53 -3.92 4.30
C TYR A 38 10.14 -5.32 4.35
N ASP A 39 10.89 -5.67 3.30
CA ASP A 39 11.73 -6.86 3.27
C ASP A 39 13.19 -6.46 3.53
N ALA A 40 13.64 -6.70 4.76
CA ALA A 40 15.01 -6.39 5.16
C ALA A 40 16.08 -7.21 4.43
N LYS A 41 15.73 -8.37 3.83
CA LYS A 41 16.71 -9.19 3.12
C LYS A 41 17.10 -8.59 1.78
N THR A 42 16.14 -7.93 1.13
CA THR A 42 16.33 -7.34 -0.20
C THR A 42 16.41 -5.82 -0.17
N ASP A 43 16.26 -5.20 1.02
CA ASP A 43 16.16 -3.75 1.23
C ASP A 43 15.10 -3.12 0.32
N ARG A 44 13.90 -3.72 0.31
CA ARG A 44 12.80 -3.32 -0.57
C ARG A 44 11.51 -3.12 0.19
N TRP A 45 10.75 -2.14 -0.28
CA TRP A 45 9.37 -1.94 0.12
C TRP A 45 8.43 -2.52 -0.93
N TYR A 46 7.46 -3.29 -0.47
CA TYR A 46 6.36 -3.83 -1.25
C TYR A 46 5.06 -3.15 -0.82
N VAL A 47 4.18 -2.96 -1.79
CA VAL A 47 2.83 -2.44 -1.58
C VAL A 47 1.84 -3.54 -1.91
N GLU A 48 0.96 -3.84 -0.96
CA GLU A 48 -0.15 -4.78 -1.11
C GLU A 48 -1.49 -4.07 -0.87
N PHE A 49 -2.56 -4.64 -1.40
CA PHE A 49 -3.91 -4.13 -1.22
C PHE A 49 -4.78 -5.22 -0.59
N GLN A 50 -5.56 -4.86 0.43
CA GLN A 50 -6.46 -5.77 1.11
C GLN A 50 -7.88 -5.21 1.08
N SER A 51 -8.87 -6.02 0.70
CA SER A 51 -10.27 -5.63 0.82
C SER A 51 -10.64 -5.55 2.30
N GLY A 52 -11.12 -4.40 2.75
CA GLY A 52 -11.51 -4.09 4.12
C GLY A 52 -12.78 -4.83 4.54
N GLY A 53 -12.65 -6.14 4.77
CA GLY A 53 -13.58 -6.93 5.57
C GLY A 53 -12.90 -7.23 6.91
N LYS A 54 -13.56 -6.88 8.02
CA LYS A 54 -13.05 -7.07 9.39
C LYS A 54 -12.36 -8.42 9.55
N ASN A 55 -11.04 -8.44 9.66
CA ASN A 55 -10.30 -9.53 10.30
C ASN A 55 -8.99 -8.96 10.84
N GLY A 56 -8.97 -8.77 12.16
CA GLY A 56 -7.74 -8.50 12.91
C GLY A 56 -6.80 -9.69 12.76
N SER A 57 -5.87 -9.59 11.83
CA SER A 57 -4.78 -10.54 11.66
C SER A 57 -3.60 -10.05 12.49
N LYS A 58 -3.37 -10.72 13.62
CA LYS A 58 -2.16 -10.60 14.45
C LYS A 58 -0.92 -10.64 13.55
N ILE A 59 -0.14 -9.57 13.54
CA ILE A 59 1.22 -9.62 13.01
C ILE A 59 2.03 -10.46 14.00
N SER A 60 2.26 -11.74 13.66
CA SER A 60 3.19 -12.59 14.39
C SER A 60 4.60 -12.05 14.16
N LYS A 61 5.20 -11.45 15.20
CA LYS A 61 6.64 -11.29 15.26
C LYS A 61 7.25 -12.68 15.40
N LYS A 62 8.15 -13.03 14.48
CA LYS A 62 9.05 -14.17 14.60
C LYS A 62 10.47 -13.64 14.75
#